data_AF-A0AAX3IDF5-F1
#
_entry.id   AF-A0AAX3IDF5-F1
#
_cell.length_a   1.000
_cell.length_b   1.000
_cell.length_c   1.000
_cell.angle_alpha   90.00
_cell.angle_beta   90.00
_cell.angle_gamma   90.00
#
_symmetry.space_group_name_H-M   'P 1'
#
loop_
_entity.id
_entity.type
_entity.pdbx_description
1 polymer ?
#
loop_
_entity_poly.entity_id
_entity_poly.type
_entity_poly.pdbx_seq_one_letter_code
_entity_poly.pdbx_strand_id
1 'polypeptide(L)'
;MNSKILITSLGWEPRFLAGIEDILLSYIPDHIVIFQPLTFFSDVTRCSKAVLSSKLSDLGVGHNYFEFGSDDHVGIWNVALNALANVSSEAEVVLDITTMPRYLIWACLHSLERNKLKFTCVYYPPESYGEWLSADTGKPQMVFRHSGIAYPDLPTSLILFSGFDLGRAQHFVDFFEPRKIVLITQGGDQLGNNSRCVSQLSGGAEIQVEKLDAYSDPIELRDNMHKLISVDLEDFNIVATSVGPRPSIIALYLLNRSEPSVGLVHANAHQYNKDYSFGIDVSSRYEAVIDFGVSTYDVFK
;
A
#
# COMPACT_ATOMS: atom_id res chain seq x y z
N MET A 1 7.57 -11.11 27.86
CA MET A 1 8.33 -10.85 26.62
C MET A 1 7.38 -10.23 25.64
N ASN A 2 7.83 -9.22 24.89
CA ASN A 2 7.03 -8.63 23.83
C ASN A 2 6.91 -9.65 22.71
N SER A 3 5.67 -9.96 22.29
CA SER A 3 5.45 -10.94 21.23
C SER A 3 5.94 -10.37 19.90
N LYS A 4 6.67 -11.17 19.13
CA LYS A 4 7.14 -10.85 17.79
C LYS A 4 6.12 -11.35 16.75
N ILE A 5 5.54 -10.44 15.98
CA ILE A 5 4.51 -10.74 14.99
C ILE A 5 4.95 -10.28 13.60
N LEU A 6 4.94 -11.20 12.63
CA LEU A 6 5.04 -10.86 11.21
C LEU A 6 3.65 -10.84 10.59
N ILE A 7 3.29 -9.74 9.92
CA ILE A 7 2.06 -9.59 9.15
C ILE A 7 2.43 -9.55 7.67
N THR A 8 1.88 -10.46 6.87
CA THR A 8 2.16 -10.53 5.43
C THR A 8 0.90 -10.96 4.66
N SER A 9 0.98 -10.88 3.33
CA SER A 9 -0.03 -11.41 2.43
C SER A 9 0.61 -12.45 1.53
N LEU A 10 -0.08 -13.57 1.32
CA LEU A 10 0.39 -14.64 0.46
C LEU A 10 0.50 -14.14 -1.00
N GLY A 11 1.71 -14.22 -1.55
CA GLY A 11 2.01 -13.83 -2.92
C GLY A 11 2.41 -15.01 -3.82
N TRP A 12 2.14 -14.90 -5.11
CA TRP A 12 2.66 -15.83 -6.12
C TRP A 12 4.06 -15.43 -6.62
N GLU A 13 4.39 -14.15 -6.48
CA GLU A 13 5.61 -13.55 -7.00
C GLU A 13 6.85 -14.15 -6.30
N PRO A 14 7.97 -14.40 -7.00
CA PRO A 14 9.18 -14.99 -6.41
C PRO A 14 9.67 -14.26 -5.14
N ARG A 15 9.53 -12.93 -5.13
CA ARG A 15 9.88 -12.06 -4.00
C ARG A 15 9.06 -12.29 -2.73
N PHE A 16 7.93 -12.99 -2.78
CA PHE A 16 7.17 -13.33 -1.58
C PHE A 16 7.96 -14.28 -0.68
N LEU A 17 8.27 -15.49 -1.16
CA LEU A 17 8.98 -16.49 -0.35
C LEU A 17 10.39 -16.02 0.01
N ALA A 18 11.10 -15.43 -0.95
CA ALA A 18 12.45 -14.93 -0.71
C ALA A 18 12.49 -13.73 0.26
N GLY A 19 11.48 -12.85 0.21
CA GLY A 19 11.35 -11.75 1.18
C GLY A 19 11.09 -12.28 2.59
N ILE A 20 10.20 -13.27 2.73
CA ILE A 20 9.97 -13.94 4.02
C ILE A 20 11.24 -14.66 4.51
N GLU A 21 12.00 -15.28 3.61
CA GLU A 21 13.30 -15.87 3.94
C GLU A 21 14.28 -14.84 4.53
N ASP A 22 14.45 -13.70 3.87
CA ASP A 22 15.32 -12.62 4.34
C ASP A 22 14.89 -12.07 5.71
N ILE A 23 13.59 -11.85 5.90
CA ILE A 23 13.04 -11.43 7.21
C ILE A 23 13.41 -12.46 8.29
N LEU A 24 13.17 -13.75 8.03
CA LEU A 24 13.41 -14.82 9.01
C LEU A 24 14.90 -15.00 9.39
N LEU A 25 15.85 -14.49 8.61
CA LEU A 25 17.28 -14.51 8.96
C LEU A 25 17.62 -13.55 10.11
N SER A 26 16.89 -12.44 10.22
CA SER A 26 17.15 -11.37 11.21
C SER A 26 16.04 -11.22 12.25
N TYR A 27 14.87 -11.77 11.97
CA TYR A 27 13.67 -11.63 12.78
C TYR A 27 12.88 -12.94 12.78
N ILE A 28 12.92 -13.65 13.92
CA ILE A 28 12.13 -14.88 14.13
C ILE A 28 10.85 -14.49 14.89
N PRO A 29 9.67 -14.48 14.25
CA PRO A 29 8.42 -14.18 14.92
C PRO A 29 7.95 -15.34 15.81
N ASP A 30 7.22 -15.02 16.88
CA ASP A 30 6.45 -16.00 17.65
C ASP A 30 5.20 -16.43 16.86
N HIS A 31 4.64 -15.49 16.09
CA HIS A 31 3.43 -15.69 15.32
C HIS A 31 3.45 -14.97 13.97
N ILE A 32 2.87 -15.60 12.93
CA ILE A 32 2.69 -14.99 11.61
C ILE A 32 1.20 -14.90 11.25
N VAL A 33 0.76 -13.67 10.94
CA VAL A 33 -0.55 -13.38 10.38
C VAL A 33 -0.42 -13.34 8.86
N ILE A 34 -1.05 -14.31 8.17
CA ILE A 34 -0.95 -14.47 6.72
C ILE A 34 -2.32 -14.23 6.09
N PHE A 35 -2.47 -13.12 5.37
CA PHE A 35 -3.66 -12.88 4.58
C PHE A 35 -3.61 -13.66 3.26
N GLN A 36 -4.67 -14.40 2.94
CA GLN A 36 -4.73 -15.29 1.78
C GLN A 36 -5.86 -14.85 0.83
N PRO A 37 -5.54 -14.26 -0.34
CA PRO A 37 -6.54 -13.96 -1.34
C PRO A 37 -7.10 -15.25 -1.96
N LEU A 38 -8.43 -15.38 -2.02
CA LEU A 38 -9.11 -16.54 -2.60
C LEU A 38 -9.34 -16.44 -4.11
N THR A 39 -9.58 -15.22 -4.60
CA THR A 39 -9.85 -14.94 -6.01
C THR A 39 -8.56 -14.62 -6.76
N PHE A 40 -8.49 -14.98 -8.05
CA PHE A 40 -7.35 -14.80 -8.97
C PHE A 40 -6.06 -15.57 -8.64
N PHE A 41 -5.85 -15.91 -7.37
CA PHE A 41 -4.54 -16.30 -6.85
C PHE A 41 -4.47 -17.68 -6.21
N SER A 42 -5.59 -18.40 -6.02
CA SER A 42 -5.60 -19.67 -5.28
C SER A 42 -4.66 -20.74 -5.88
N ASP A 43 -4.67 -20.87 -7.21
CA ASP A 43 -3.86 -21.90 -7.89
C ASP A 43 -2.38 -21.55 -7.93
N VAL A 44 -2.07 -20.25 -8.06
CA VAL A 44 -0.69 -19.75 -8.17
C VAL A 44 -0.02 -19.56 -6.82
N THR A 45 -0.79 -19.32 -5.75
CA THR A 45 -0.24 -19.18 -4.40
C THR A 45 -0.19 -20.49 -3.63
N ARG A 46 -0.85 -21.55 -4.11
CA ARG A 46 -0.85 -22.88 -3.46
C ARG A 46 0.55 -23.43 -3.21
N CYS A 47 1.46 -23.28 -4.19
CA CYS A 47 2.85 -23.70 -4.03
C CYS A 47 3.56 -22.87 -2.94
N SER A 48 3.42 -21.54 -2.99
CA SER A 48 3.97 -20.65 -1.95
C SER A 48 3.44 -20.99 -0.56
N LYS A 49 2.14 -21.29 -0.43
CA LYS A 49 1.51 -21.70 0.84
C LYS A 49 2.14 -23.00 1.37
N ALA A 50 2.26 -24.02 0.53
CA ALA A 50 2.84 -25.30 0.93
C ALA A 50 4.30 -25.15 1.40
N VAL A 51 5.11 -24.41 0.64
CA VAL A 51 6.52 -24.13 0.98
C VAL A 51 6.61 -23.36 2.29
N LEU A 52 5.84 -22.27 2.44
CA LEU A 52 5.84 -21.46 3.66
C LEU A 52 5.40 -22.29 4.87
N SER A 53 4.28 -23.02 4.78
CA SER A 53 3.80 -23.83 5.91
C SER A 53 4.78 -24.93 6.32
N SER A 54 5.45 -25.58 5.37
CA SER A 54 6.52 -26.54 5.69
C SER A 54 7.64 -25.85 6.47
N LYS A 55 8.13 -24.72 5.98
CA LYS A 55 9.22 -23.96 6.59
C LYS A 55 8.88 -23.47 7.99
N LEU A 56 7.66 -22.96 8.21
CA LEU A 56 7.22 -22.50 9.52
C LEU A 56 7.04 -23.65 10.51
N SER A 57 6.62 -24.82 10.03
CA SER A 57 6.56 -26.05 10.84
C SER A 57 7.96 -26.46 11.31
N ASP A 58 8.96 -26.44 10.41
CA ASP A 58 10.34 -26.78 10.74
C ASP A 58 10.96 -25.81 11.77
N LEU A 59 10.56 -24.54 11.73
CA LEU A 59 10.99 -23.51 12.68
C LEU A 59 10.18 -23.48 13.98
N GLY A 60 9.08 -24.24 14.08
CA GLY A 60 8.18 -24.21 15.23
C GLY A 60 7.43 -22.87 15.40
N VAL A 61 7.25 -22.11 14.32
CA VAL A 61 6.60 -20.79 14.33
C VAL A 61 5.09 -20.94 14.13
N GLY A 62 4.31 -20.39 15.07
CA GLY A 62 2.85 -20.39 14.96
C GLY A 62 2.39 -19.49 13.81
N HIS A 63 1.36 -19.90 13.06
CA HIS A 63 0.83 -19.08 11.96
C HIS A 63 -0.66 -19.29 11.76
N ASN A 64 -1.34 -18.25 11.29
CA ASN A 64 -2.75 -18.26 10.96
C ASN A 64 -2.98 -17.71 9.55
N TYR A 65 -3.83 -18.40 8.79
CA TYR A 65 -4.28 -17.94 7.48
C TYR A 65 -5.64 -17.25 7.61
N PHE A 66 -5.74 -16.05 7.05
CA PHE A 66 -6.96 -15.25 7.02
C PHE A 66 -7.40 -15.05 5.58
N GLU A 67 -8.44 -15.77 5.18
CA GLU A 67 -8.91 -15.80 3.80
C GLU A 67 -9.82 -14.61 3.48
N PHE A 68 -9.70 -14.06 2.26
CA PHE A 68 -10.55 -12.98 1.79
C PHE A 68 -10.80 -13.05 0.27
N GLY A 69 -11.95 -12.55 -0.17
CA GLY A 69 -12.23 -12.31 -1.60
C GLY A 69 -11.64 -10.97 -2.04
N SER A 70 -10.89 -10.94 -3.13
CA SER A 70 -10.23 -9.73 -3.64
C SER A 70 -11.22 -8.65 -4.09
N ASP A 71 -12.43 -9.04 -4.48
CA ASP A 71 -13.50 -8.12 -4.90
C ASP A 71 -14.43 -7.71 -3.75
N ASP A 72 -14.24 -8.25 -2.53
CA ASP A 72 -15.05 -7.94 -1.35
C ASP A 72 -14.31 -7.01 -0.39
N HIS A 73 -14.41 -5.71 -0.63
CA HIS A 73 -13.75 -4.68 0.18
C HIS A 73 -14.19 -4.70 1.64
N VAL A 74 -15.48 -4.93 1.90
CA VAL A 74 -16.01 -5.02 3.27
C VAL A 74 -15.45 -6.27 3.95
N GLY A 75 -15.39 -7.38 3.24
CA GLY A 75 -14.74 -8.61 3.68
C GLY A 75 -13.28 -8.39 4.04
N ILE A 76 -12.48 -7.78 3.15
CA ILE A 76 -11.07 -7.49 3.41
C ILE A 76 -10.89 -6.64 4.66
N TRP A 77 -11.69 -5.56 4.80
CA TRP A 77 -11.63 -4.67 5.94
C TRP A 77 -11.91 -5.40 7.26
N ASN A 78 -12.97 -6.20 7.30
CA ASN A 78 -13.35 -6.97 8.48
C ASN A 78 -12.33 -8.06 8.81
N VAL A 79 -11.77 -8.73 7.80
CA VAL A 79 -10.74 -9.76 7.98
C VAL A 79 -9.48 -9.16 8.61
N ALA A 80 -9.02 -8.00 8.13
CA ALA A 80 -7.88 -7.29 8.71
C ALA A 80 -8.14 -6.85 10.16
N LEU A 81 -9.31 -6.22 10.40
CA LEU A 81 -9.72 -5.81 11.75
C LEU A 81 -9.75 -6.99 12.73
N ASN A 82 -10.33 -8.12 12.33
CA ASN A 82 -10.44 -9.29 13.18
C ASN A 82 -9.08 -9.96 13.43
N ALA A 83 -8.26 -10.09 12.38
CA ALA A 83 -6.93 -10.69 12.49
C ALA A 83 -6.01 -9.90 13.43
N LEU A 84 -6.17 -8.57 13.46
CA LEU A 84 -5.30 -7.67 14.19
C LEU A 84 -5.93 -7.10 15.47
N ALA A 85 -7.18 -7.46 15.81
CA ALA A 85 -7.94 -6.88 16.92
C ALA A 85 -7.24 -6.96 18.30
N ASN A 86 -6.49 -8.04 18.53
CA ASN A 86 -5.88 -8.35 19.83
C ASN A 86 -4.36 -8.23 19.84
N VAL A 87 -3.77 -7.58 18.83
CA VAL A 87 -2.33 -7.34 18.81
C VAL A 87 -2.00 -6.31 19.90
N SER A 88 -1.23 -6.74 20.89
CA SER A 88 -0.78 -5.89 22.01
C SER A 88 0.06 -4.71 21.51
N SER A 89 -0.14 -3.51 22.06
CA SER A 89 0.69 -2.33 21.76
C SER A 89 2.18 -2.53 22.03
N GLU A 90 2.52 -3.48 22.91
CA GLU A 90 3.90 -3.85 23.22
C GLU A 90 4.51 -4.85 22.22
N ALA A 91 3.74 -5.37 21.27
CA ALA A 91 4.25 -6.33 20.30
C ALA A 91 5.30 -5.70 19.37
N GLU A 92 6.35 -6.46 19.06
CA GLU A 92 7.31 -6.09 18.03
C GLU A 92 6.77 -6.56 16.68
N VAL A 93 6.25 -5.64 15.86
CA VAL A 93 5.54 -5.99 14.63
C VAL A 93 6.38 -5.66 13.39
N VAL A 94 6.46 -6.62 12.46
CA VAL A 94 6.92 -6.40 11.09
C VAL A 94 5.73 -6.52 10.14
N LEU A 95 5.49 -5.49 9.33
CA LEU A 95 4.48 -5.48 8.27
C LEU A 95 5.17 -5.60 6.91
N ASP A 96 5.03 -6.76 6.28
CA ASP A 96 5.52 -7.00 4.91
C ASP A 96 4.44 -6.67 3.88
N ILE A 97 4.65 -5.58 3.14
CA ILE A 97 3.72 -5.11 2.08
C ILE A 97 4.12 -5.60 0.68
N THR A 98 5.15 -6.44 0.57
CA THR A 98 5.80 -6.84 -0.69
C THR A 98 4.85 -7.45 -1.71
N THR A 99 3.89 -8.27 -1.28
CA THR A 99 2.83 -8.85 -2.15
C THR A 99 1.41 -8.52 -1.67
N MET A 100 1.29 -7.63 -0.69
CA MET A 100 0.01 -7.22 -0.13
C MET A 100 -0.80 -6.35 -1.10
N PRO A 101 -2.08 -6.68 -1.37
CA PRO A 101 -2.98 -5.79 -2.10
C PRO A 101 -3.11 -4.43 -1.41
N ARG A 102 -3.18 -3.35 -2.21
CA ARG A 102 -3.17 -1.98 -1.67
C ARG A 102 -4.25 -1.72 -0.63
N TYR A 103 -5.47 -2.21 -0.89
CA TYR A 103 -6.59 -2.05 0.01
C TYR A 103 -6.39 -2.78 1.36
N LEU A 104 -5.74 -3.95 1.33
CA LEU A 104 -5.39 -4.68 2.55
C LEU A 104 -4.32 -3.92 3.36
N ILE A 105 -3.36 -3.27 2.70
CA ILE A 105 -2.39 -2.41 3.40
C ILE A 105 -3.13 -1.32 4.18
N TRP A 106 -4.11 -0.64 3.59
CA TRP A 106 -4.92 0.36 4.28
C TRP A 106 -5.65 -0.19 5.50
N ALA A 107 -6.29 -1.35 5.37
CA ALA A 107 -7.01 -1.98 6.47
C ALA A 107 -6.07 -2.43 7.61
N CYS A 108 -4.87 -2.91 7.26
CA CYS A 108 -3.81 -3.23 8.22
C CYS A 108 -3.36 -1.97 8.97
N LEU A 109 -3.05 -0.87 8.26
CA LEU A 109 -2.63 0.39 8.88
C LEU A 109 -3.67 0.94 9.84
N HIS A 110 -4.94 0.89 9.47
CA HIS A 110 -6.04 1.27 10.36
C HIS A 110 -6.09 0.44 11.65
N SER A 111 -5.90 -0.87 11.53
CA SER A 111 -5.88 -1.77 12.69
C SER A 111 -4.67 -1.52 13.58
N LEU A 112 -3.50 -1.30 12.97
CA LEU A 112 -2.25 -1.00 13.67
C LEU A 112 -2.34 0.34 14.42
N GLU A 113 -2.93 1.37 13.80
CA GLU A 113 -3.17 2.67 14.42
C GLU A 113 -4.13 2.56 15.60
N ARG A 114 -5.25 1.82 15.43
CA ARG A 114 -6.23 1.59 16.50
C ARG A 114 -5.58 0.99 17.75
N ASN A 115 -4.59 0.11 17.55
CA ASN A 115 -3.85 -0.54 18.63
C ASN A 115 -2.63 0.27 19.11
N LYS A 116 -2.40 1.47 18.55
CA LYS A 116 -1.30 2.37 18.88
C LYS A 116 0.07 1.69 18.75
N LEU A 117 0.23 0.88 17.71
CA LEU A 117 1.41 0.07 17.51
C LEU A 117 2.57 0.87 16.92
N LYS A 118 3.78 0.51 17.36
CA LYS A 118 5.01 0.79 16.64
C LYS A 118 5.39 -0.46 15.84
N PHE A 119 5.70 -0.29 14.56
CA PHE A 119 6.01 -1.41 13.67
C PHE A 119 7.05 -1.03 12.62
N THR A 120 7.74 -2.04 12.10
CA THR A 120 8.64 -1.92 10.96
C THR A 120 7.89 -2.35 9.70
N CYS A 121 7.75 -1.46 8.73
CA CYS A 121 7.22 -1.76 7.41
C CYS A 121 8.37 -2.18 6.49
N VAL A 122 8.22 -3.28 5.76
CA VAL A 122 9.20 -3.76 4.79
C VAL A 122 8.58 -3.96 3.41
N TYR A 123 9.37 -3.70 2.38
CA TYR A 123 9.00 -3.96 0.98
C TYR A 123 10.22 -4.39 0.18
N TYR A 124 10.11 -5.49 -0.55
CA TYR A 124 11.14 -5.96 -1.47
C TYR A 124 10.77 -5.63 -2.92
N PRO A 125 11.57 -4.81 -3.63
CA PRO A 125 11.40 -4.62 -5.07
C PRO A 125 11.80 -5.90 -5.84
N PRO A 126 11.21 -6.14 -7.02
CA PRO A 126 11.73 -7.16 -7.92
C PRO A 126 13.01 -6.66 -8.61
N GLU A 127 13.81 -7.57 -9.14
CA GLU A 127 14.99 -7.22 -9.96
C GLU A 127 14.57 -6.58 -11.29
N SER A 128 13.42 -7.02 -11.83
CA SER A 128 12.86 -6.47 -13.06
C SER A 128 11.34 -6.57 -13.11
N TYR A 129 10.75 -5.70 -13.92
CA TYR A 129 9.32 -5.66 -14.22
C TYR A 129 9.06 -6.09 -15.66
N GLY A 130 7.99 -6.87 -15.86
CA GLY A 130 7.43 -7.19 -17.16
C GLY A 130 6.74 -5.99 -17.83
N GLU A 131 6.12 -6.24 -18.98
CA GLU A 131 5.59 -5.19 -19.86
C GLU A 131 4.37 -4.46 -19.28
N TRP A 132 3.50 -5.18 -18.56
CA TRP A 132 2.28 -4.62 -17.96
C TRP A 132 2.00 -5.28 -16.61
N LEU A 133 1.37 -4.54 -15.69
CA LEU A 133 1.04 -4.99 -14.33
C LEU A 133 -0.32 -5.67 -14.27
N SER A 134 -1.35 -4.97 -14.74
CA SER A 134 -2.74 -5.33 -14.52
C SER A 134 -3.64 -4.70 -15.55
N ALA A 135 -4.83 -5.26 -15.69
CA ALA A 135 -5.88 -4.80 -16.59
C ALA A 135 -7.25 -4.98 -15.93
N ASP A 136 -8.29 -4.55 -16.64
CA ASP A 136 -9.68 -4.63 -16.18
C ASP A 136 -9.84 -3.95 -14.82
N THR A 137 -9.57 -2.64 -14.80
CA THR A 137 -9.66 -1.81 -13.61
C THR A 137 -11.11 -1.61 -13.23
N GLY A 138 -11.48 -2.07 -12.03
CA GLY A 138 -12.80 -1.85 -11.46
C GLY A 138 -13.02 -0.39 -11.07
N LYS A 139 -14.28 -0.05 -10.77
CA LYS A 139 -14.67 1.31 -10.37
C LYS A 139 -13.85 1.79 -9.16
N PRO A 140 -13.33 3.04 -9.16
CA PRO A 140 -12.70 3.63 -7.98
C PRO A 140 -13.63 3.64 -6.78
N GLN A 141 -13.09 3.27 -5.62
CA GLN A 141 -13.79 3.22 -4.36
C GLN A 141 -13.00 3.94 -3.27
N MET A 142 -13.72 4.68 -2.44
CA MET A 142 -13.15 5.32 -1.27
C MET A 142 -12.73 4.27 -0.23
N VAL A 143 -11.59 4.50 0.40
CA VAL A 143 -11.11 3.65 1.49
C VAL A 143 -12.01 3.87 2.72
N PHE A 144 -12.50 2.79 3.33
CA PHE A 144 -13.35 2.91 4.53
C PHE A 144 -12.63 3.65 5.64
N ARG A 145 -13.35 4.50 6.37
CA ARG A 145 -12.82 5.39 7.43
C ARG A 145 -11.79 6.43 6.95
N HIS A 146 -11.47 6.49 5.67
CA HIS A 146 -10.47 7.38 5.08
C HIS A 146 -10.99 8.06 3.80
N SER A 147 -12.30 8.32 3.74
CA SER A 147 -12.96 8.84 2.52
C SER A 147 -12.79 10.35 2.30
N GLY A 148 -12.18 11.07 3.24
CA GLY A 148 -12.07 12.53 3.13
C GLY A 148 -13.39 13.25 3.39
N ILE A 149 -13.38 14.57 3.16
CA ILE A 149 -14.57 15.44 3.18
C ILE A 149 -14.75 15.98 1.78
N ALA A 150 -15.97 15.89 1.25
CA ALA A 150 -16.31 16.39 -0.08
C ALA A 150 -17.43 17.44 -0.01
N TYR A 151 -17.18 18.60 -0.61
CA TYR A 151 -18.08 19.73 -0.72
C TYR A 151 -18.64 19.85 -2.14
N PRO A 152 -19.97 19.90 -2.34
CA PRO A 152 -20.58 19.90 -3.67
C PRO A 152 -20.19 21.07 -4.58
N ASP A 153 -19.77 22.18 -4.00
CA ASP A 153 -19.40 23.42 -4.68
C ASP A 153 -17.91 23.52 -5.01
N LEU A 154 -17.07 22.63 -4.48
CA LEU A 154 -15.64 22.61 -4.77
C LEU A 154 -15.29 21.63 -5.91
N PRO A 155 -14.41 22.02 -6.84
CA PRO A 155 -13.86 21.10 -7.84
C PRO A 155 -12.95 20.03 -7.20
N THR A 156 -12.68 18.95 -7.93
CA THR A 156 -11.77 17.89 -7.46
C THR A 156 -10.31 18.18 -7.83
N SER A 157 -9.40 17.97 -6.87
CA SER A 157 -7.96 17.86 -7.08
C SER A 157 -7.52 16.41 -6.82
N LEU A 158 -6.80 15.80 -7.77
CA LEU A 158 -6.37 14.41 -7.70
C LEU A 158 -4.85 14.31 -7.48
N ILE A 159 -4.44 13.76 -6.34
CA ILE A 159 -3.05 13.35 -6.10
C ILE A 159 -2.86 11.94 -6.68
N LEU A 160 -1.94 11.82 -7.63
CA LEU A 160 -1.69 10.58 -8.36
C LEU A 160 -0.20 10.25 -8.36
N PHE A 161 0.18 9.14 -7.74
CA PHE A 161 1.52 8.58 -7.94
C PHE A 161 1.61 7.88 -9.30
N SER A 162 2.47 8.39 -10.19
CA SER A 162 2.81 7.77 -11.47
C SER A 162 3.56 6.46 -11.22
N GLY A 163 2.97 5.36 -11.66
CA GLY A 163 3.57 4.02 -11.66
C GLY A 163 3.64 3.40 -13.05
N PHE A 164 3.86 2.09 -13.08
CA PHE A 164 3.84 1.29 -14.31
C PHE A 164 2.42 1.05 -14.89
N ASP A 165 1.38 1.53 -14.22
CA ASP A 165 -0.02 1.26 -14.57
C ASP A 165 -0.72 2.52 -15.07
N LEU A 166 -0.37 2.93 -16.30
CA LEU A 166 -0.97 4.08 -16.98
C LEU A 166 -2.47 3.92 -17.17
N GLY A 167 -2.94 2.71 -17.48
CA GLY A 167 -4.35 2.43 -17.70
C GLY A 167 -5.18 2.70 -16.44
N ARG A 168 -4.70 2.26 -15.27
CA ARG A 168 -5.36 2.57 -13.99
C ARG A 168 -5.25 4.05 -13.64
N ALA A 169 -4.10 4.69 -13.89
CA ALA A 169 -3.95 6.13 -13.68
C ALA A 169 -4.96 6.94 -14.49
N GLN A 170 -5.11 6.64 -15.79
CA GLN A 170 -6.09 7.29 -16.65
C GLN A 170 -7.53 6.99 -16.19
N HIS A 171 -7.81 5.77 -15.74
CA HIS A 171 -9.13 5.42 -15.21
C HIS A 171 -9.54 6.29 -14.01
N PHE A 172 -8.60 6.65 -13.12
CA PHE A 172 -8.88 7.60 -12.04
C PHE A 172 -9.18 9.01 -12.57
N VAL A 173 -8.44 9.47 -13.58
CA VAL A 173 -8.67 10.78 -14.20
C VAL A 173 -10.06 10.81 -14.85
N ASP A 174 -10.42 9.79 -15.61
CA ASP A 174 -11.71 9.68 -16.30
C ASP A 174 -12.88 9.58 -15.30
N PHE A 175 -12.68 8.90 -14.16
CA PHE A 175 -13.72 8.71 -13.16
C PHE A 175 -14.01 9.97 -12.33
N PHE A 176 -12.95 10.67 -11.90
CA PHE A 176 -13.09 11.84 -11.03
C PHE A 176 -13.22 13.16 -11.78
N GLU A 177 -12.89 13.17 -13.08
CA GLU A 177 -12.85 14.38 -13.92
C GLU A 177 -12.21 15.58 -13.19
N PRO A 178 -11.00 15.42 -12.62
CA PRO A 178 -10.44 16.43 -11.74
C PRO A 178 -10.13 17.72 -12.50
N ARG A 179 -10.27 18.86 -11.83
CA ARG A 179 -9.84 20.15 -12.37
C ARG A 179 -8.31 20.31 -12.27
N LYS A 180 -7.70 19.71 -11.25
CA LYS A 180 -6.25 19.72 -11.02
C LYS A 180 -5.74 18.30 -10.74
N ILE A 181 -4.57 17.96 -11.27
CA ILE A 181 -3.86 16.71 -10.97
C ILE A 181 -2.49 17.09 -10.40
N VAL A 182 -2.19 16.61 -9.19
CA VAL A 182 -0.84 16.61 -8.63
C VAL A 182 -0.22 15.25 -8.97
N LEU A 183 0.56 15.23 -10.06
CA LEU A 183 1.18 14.03 -10.60
C LEU A 183 2.55 13.82 -9.97
N ILE A 184 2.62 12.90 -9.01
CA ILE A 184 3.86 12.56 -8.30
C ILE A 184 4.59 11.49 -9.11
N THR A 185 5.74 11.86 -9.64
CA THR A 185 6.67 10.94 -10.30
C THR A 185 7.77 10.53 -9.33
N GLN A 186 8.27 9.30 -9.50
CA GLN A 186 9.30 8.78 -8.63
C GLN A 186 10.61 9.58 -8.77
N GLY A 187 11.09 10.15 -7.66
CA GLY A 187 12.42 10.74 -7.54
C GLY A 187 13.52 9.68 -7.42
N GLY A 188 14.75 10.05 -7.79
CA GLY A 188 15.92 9.16 -7.73
C GLY A 188 16.04 8.16 -8.89
N ASP A 189 17.16 7.44 -8.91
CA ASP A 189 17.56 6.54 -10.01
C ASP A 189 17.11 5.08 -9.81
N GLN A 190 16.44 4.75 -8.70
CA GLN A 190 15.97 3.39 -8.41
C GLN A 190 15.07 2.87 -9.54
N LEU A 191 15.22 1.62 -9.98
CA LEU A 191 14.28 0.97 -10.93
C LEU A 191 14.11 1.65 -12.32
N GLY A 192 15.03 2.52 -12.75
CA GLY A 192 15.04 3.05 -14.13
C GLY A 192 13.99 4.13 -14.44
N ASN A 193 13.56 4.88 -13.41
CA ASN A 193 12.41 5.83 -13.41
C ASN A 193 12.41 6.87 -14.53
N ASN A 194 13.57 7.31 -15.01
CA ASN A 194 13.68 8.36 -16.03
C ASN A 194 13.04 7.96 -17.38
N SER A 195 12.91 6.66 -17.65
CA SER A 195 12.39 6.15 -18.93
C SER A 195 10.87 5.89 -18.94
N ARG A 196 10.18 6.00 -17.80
CA ARG A 196 8.80 5.51 -17.63
C ARG A 196 7.87 6.45 -16.85
N CYS A 197 8.24 7.71 -16.69
CA CYS A 197 7.34 8.72 -16.12
C CYS A 197 6.13 8.93 -17.04
N VAL A 198 4.93 8.74 -16.51
CA VAL A 198 3.71 9.22 -17.17
C VAL A 198 3.81 10.74 -17.16
N SER A 199 4.08 11.34 -18.31
CA SER A 199 4.06 12.80 -18.49
C SER A 199 2.79 13.27 -19.21
N GLN A 200 1.96 12.33 -19.65
CA GLN A 200 0.76 12.60 -20.44
C GLN A 200 -0.39 11.75 -19.90
N LEU A 201 -1.27 12.41 -19.16
CA LEU A 201 -2.63 11.94 -18.89
C LEU A 201 -3.55 12.71 -19.84
N SER A 202 -4.55 12.05 -20.41
CA SER A 202 -5.58 12.75 -21.17
C SER A 202 -6.56 13.42 -20.21
N GLY A 203 -7.12 14.55 -20.63
CA GLY A 203 -8.11 15.29 -19.85
C GLY A 203 -7.93 16.80 -19.98
N GLY A 204 -8.91 17.56 -19.47
CA GLY A 204 -8.86 19.02 -19.40
C GLY A 204 -8.25 19.57 -18.10
N ALA A 205 -7.68 18.71 -17.26
CA ALA A 205 -7.16 19.07 -15.95
C ALA A 205 -5.84 19.87 -16.06
N GLU A 206 -5.63 20.79 -15.13
CA GLU A 206 -4.31 21.36 -14.87
C GLU A 206 -3.41 20.29 -14.26
N ILE A 207 -2.23 20.04 -14.82
CA ILE A 207 -1.29 19.03 -14.31
C ILE A 207 -0.08 19.71 -13.68
N GLN A 208 0.07 19.57 -12.37
CA GLN A 208 1.28 19.90 -11.62
C GLN A 208 2.11 18.63 -11.45
N VAL A 209 3.28 18.57 -12.08
CA VAL A 209 4.19 17.42 -11.98
C VAL A 209 5.24 17.66 -10.92
N GLU A 210 5.35 16.73 -9.97
CA GLU A 210 6.31 16.80 -8.87
C GLU A 210 7.13 15.52 -8.80
N LYS A 211 8.37 15.64 -8.32
CA LYS A 211 9.27 14.50 -8.12
C LYS A 211 9.44 14.25 -6.64
N LEU A 212 8.87 13.15 -6.15
CA LEU A 212 9.02 12.71 -4.77
C LEU A 212 9.52 11.27 -4.74
N ASP A 213 10.42 10.94 -3.83
CA ASP A 213 10.91 9.59 -3.66
C ASP A 213 9.89 8.77 -2.84
N ALA A 214 9.17 7.85 -3.47
CA ALA A 214 8.22 6.99 -2.75
C ALA A 214 8.90 6.02 -1.76
N TYR A 215 10.21 5.80 -1.90
CA TYR A 215 11.03 4.94 -1.03
C TYR A 215 11.76 5.73 0.06
N SER A 216 11.55 7.05 0.17
CA SER A 216 12.08 7.84 1.28
C SER A 216 11.35 7.50 2.60
N ASP A 217 11.78 8.17 3.67
CA ASP A 217 11.02 8.15 4.92
C ASP A 217 9.56 8.58 4.66
N PRO A 218 8.56 7.82 5.15
CA PRO A 218 7.16 8.08 4.86
C PRO A 218 6.59 9.31 5.57
N ILE A 219 7.21 9.76 6.67
CA ILE A 219 6.84 11.01 7.35
C ILE A 219 7.33 12.19 6.52
N GLU A 220 8.55 12.13 5.99
CA GLU A 220 9.08 13.14 5.07
C GLU A 220 8.24 13.22 3.78
N LEU A 221 7.90 12.06 3.20
CA LEU A 221 7.06 12.00 1.99
C LEU A 221 5.67 12.59 2.24
N ARG A 222 5.06 12.30 3.40
CA ARG A 222 3.80 12.94 3.83
C ARG A 222 3.96 14.46 3.88
N ASP A 223 4.99 14.96 4.54
CA ASP A 223 5.18 16.40 4.72
C ASP A 223 5.38 17.13 3.39
N ASN A 224 6.09 16.50 2.46
CA ASN A 224 6.25 17.02 1.11
C ASN A 224 4.93 17.02 0.35
N MET A 225 4.13 15.94 0.41
CA MET A 225 2.78 15.93 -0.18
C MET A 225 1.86 16.99 0.43
N HIS A 226 1.88 17.16 1.75
CA HIS A 226 1.06 18.15 2.44
C HIS A 226 1.41 19.57 1.98
N LYS A 227 2.70 19.90 1.83
CA LYS A 227 3.15 21.20 1.28
C LYS A 227 2.67 21.44 -0.15
N LEU A 228 2.59 20.38 -0.98
CA LEU A 228 2.12 20.51 -2.36
C LEU A 228 0.64 20.87 -2.42
N ILE A 229 -0.17 20.30 -1.53
CA ILE A 229 -1.63 20.50 -1.55
C ILE A 229 -2.10 21.62 -0.63
N SER A 230 -1.25 22.19 0.23
CA SER A 230 -1.69 23.16 1.24
C SER A 230 -2.33 24.41 0.65
N VAL A 231 -1.97 24.77 -0.59
CA VAL A 231 -2.56 25.90 -1.32
C VAL A 231 -3.93 25.57 -1.93
N ASP A 232 -4.29 24.30 -2.01
CA ASP A 232 -5.53 23.82 -2.63
C ASP A 232 -6.59 23.38 -1.60
N LEU A 233 -6.24 23.27 -0.30
CA LEU A 233 -7.09 22.65 0.72
C LEU A 233 -8.46 23.34 0.91
N GLU A 234 -8.54 24.65 0.70
CA GLU A 234 -9.79 25.41 0.85
C GLU A 234 -10.61 25.45 -0.46
N ASP A 235 -9.96 25.23 -1.60
CA ASP A 235 -10.54 25.46 -2.93
C ASP A 235 -10.89 24.15 -3.66
N PHE A 236 -10.48 23.00 -3.15
CA PHE A 236 -10.67 21.71 -3.80
C PHE A 236 -11.10 20.60 -2.85
N ASN A 237 -11.91 19.67 -3.38
CA ASN A 237 -12.05 18.33 -2.84
C ASN A 237 -10.83 17.51 -3.21
N ILE A 238 -9.97 17.20 -2.24
CA ILE A 238 -8.74 16.48 -2.51
C ILE A 238 -8.95 14.98 -2.38
N VAL A 239 -8.62 14.24 -3.44
CA VAL A 239 -8.58 12.78 -3.45
C VAL A 239 -7.20 12.30 -3.83
N ALA A 240 -6.73 11.22 -3.20
CA ALA A 240 -5.39 10.69 -3.37
C ALA A 240 -5.41 9.18 -3.63
N THR A 241 -4.61 8.75 -4.60
CA THR A 241 -4.48 7.34 -4.98
C THR A 241 -3.01 6.93 -5.11
N SER A 242 -2.71 5.70 -4.70
CA SER A 242 -1.41 5.06 -4.90
C SER A 242 -1.48 4.13 -6.11
N VAL A 243 -1.23 4.66 -7.31
CA VAL A 243 -1.01 3.84 -8.52
C VAL A 243 0.49 3.49 -8.68
N GLY A 244 1.38 4.27 -8.05
CA GLY A 244 2.84 4.11 -8.06
C GLY A 244 3.41 3.12 -7.04
N PRO A 245 4.68 3.27 -6.63
CA PRO A 245 5.35 2.34 -5.73
C PRO A 245 4.57 2.08 -4.44
N ARG A 246 4.53 0.82 -3.98
CA ARG A 246 3.72 0.44 -2.81
C ARG A 246 4.07 1.18 -1.52
N PRO A 247 5.34 1.51 -1.21
CA PRO A 247 5.67 2.30 -0.02
C PRO A 247 4.96 3.66 0.07
N SER A 248 4.58 4.29 -1.06
CA SER A 248 3.79 5.54 -1.06
C SER A 248 2.45 5.43 -0.32
N ILE A 249 1.90 4.21 -0.18
CA ILE A 249 0.67 3.94 0.58
C ILE A 249 0.85 4.37 2.03
N ILE A 250 2.01 4.12 2.65
CA ILE A 250 2.23 4.49 4.04
C ILE A 250 2.15 6.02 4.19
N ALA A 251 2.85 6.77 3.36
CA ALA A 251 2.84 8.23 3.42
C ALA A 251 1.44 8.83 3.14
N LEU A 252 0.70 8.26 2.19
CA LEU A 252 -0.68 8.66 1.91
C LEU A 252 -1.62 8.35 3.09
N TYR A 253 -1.36 7.27 3.85
CA TYR A 253 -2.06 7.02 5.12
C TYR A 253 -1.89 8.20 6.05
N LEU A 254 -0.62 8.51 6.31
CA LEU A 254 -0.21 9.52 7.26
C LEU A 254 -0.72 10.90 6.84
N LEU A 255 -0.79 11.17 5.53
CA LEU A 255 -1.36 12.40 4.98
C LEU A 255 -2.85 12.52 5.33
N ASN A 256 -3.65 11.47 5.09
CA ASN A 256 -5.06 11.46 5.49
C ASN A 256 -5.23 11.59 7.02
N ARG A 257 -4.31 11.02 7.81
CA ARG A 257 -4.38 11.15 9.29
C ARG A 257 -4.07 12.57 9.76
N SER A 258 -3.12 13.26 9.13
CA SER A 258 -2.81 14.66 9.45
C SER A 258 -3.82 15.64 8.83
N GLU A 259 -4.40 15.29 7.70
CA GLU A 259 -5.33 16.12 6.93
C GLU A 259 -6.55 15.27 6.49
N PRO A 260 -7.56 15.11 7.37
CA PRO A 260 -8.70 14.23 7.11
C PRO A 260 -9.64 14.72 6.02
N SER A 261 -9.47 15.95 5.50
CA SER A 261 -10.22 16.38 4.32
C SER A 261 -9.79 15.62 3.06
N VAL A 262 -8.54 15.13 3.00
CA VAL A 262 -8.01 14.35 1.87
C VAL A 262 -8.61 12.95 1.87
N GLY A 263 -9.34 12.61 0.81
CA GLY A 263 -9.91 11.27 0.62
C GLY A 263 -8.94 10.28 0.00
N LEU A 264 -8.81 9.09 0.57
CA LEU A 264 -8.06 8.00 -0.05
C LEU A 264 -8.96 7.17 -0.95
N VAL A 265 -8.49 6.90 -2.16
CA VAL A 265 -9.21 6.09 -3.15
C VAL A 265 -8.32 4.99 -3.71
N HIS A 266 -8.95 3.88 -4.07
CA HIS A 266 -8.31 2.75 -4.72
C HIS A 266 -9.26 2.15 -5.78
N ALA A 267 -8.69 1.51 -6.78
CA ALA A 267 -9.41 0.74 -7.78
C ALA A 267 -8.77 -0.66 -7.85
N ASN A 268 -9.60 -1.69 -7.74
CA ASN A 268 -9.20 -3.08 -7.91
C ASN A 268 -8.86 -3.36 -9.38
N ALA A 269 -7.97 -4.30 -9.62
CA ALA A 269 -7.83 -4.88 -10.96
C ALA A 269 -8.35 -6.31 -10.92
N HIS A 270 -9.07 -6.67 -11.97
CA HIS A 270 -9.63 -8.02 -12.14
C HIS A 270 -8.71 -8.90 -13.01
N GLN A 271 -7.60 -8.36 -13.51
CA GLN A 271 -6.59 -9.14 -14.22
C GLN A 271 -5.18 -8.70 -13.81
N TYR A 272 -4.32 -9.69 -13.60
CA TYR A 272 -2.92 -9.50 -13.24
C TYR A 272 -2.02 -10.31 -14.17
N ASN A 273 -0.91 -9.70 -14.55
CA ASN A 273 0.14 -10.39 -15.29
C ASN A 273 0.98 -11.26 -14.34
N LYS A 274 0.94 -12.59 -14.53
CA LYS A 274 1.75 -13.56 -13.76
C LYS A 274 3.25 -13.46 -14.06
N ASP A 275 3.61 -12.69 -15.08
CA ASP A 275 4.99 -12.45 -15.48
C ASP A 275 5.35 -10.96 -15.25
N TYR A 276 4.61 -10.26 -14.37
CA TYR A 276 4.87 -8.85 -14.10
C TYR A 276 6.17 -8.60 -13.34
N SER A 277 6.60 -9.51 -12.46
CA SER A 277 7.74 -9.28 -11.58
C SER A 277 8.64 -10.50 -11.54
N PHE A 278 9.94 -10.30 -11.74
CA PHE A 278 10.93 -11.35 -11.72
C PHE A 278 12.02 -11.08 -10.68
N GLY A 279 12.45 -12.15 -10.01
CA GLY A 279 13.49 -12.09 -8.99
C GLY A 279 13.08 -11.27 -7.75
N ILE A 280 14.07 -10.98 -6.93
CA ILE A 280 13.98 -10.14 -5.74
C ILE A 280 15.29 -9.37 -5.61
N ASP A 281 15.20 -8.05 -5.43
CA ASP A 281 16.37 -7.25 -5.10
C ASP A 281 16.39 -6.97 -3.59
N VAL A 282 17.00 -7.90 -2.85
CA VAL A 282 17.19 -7.80 -1.40
C VAL A 282 18.08 -6.61 -1.02
N SER A 283 19.02 -6.22 -1.89
CA SER A 283 19.93 -5.11 -1.63
C SER A 283 19.21 -3.75 -1.64
N SER A 284 18.10 -3.65 -2.38
CA SER A 284 17.23 -2.48 -2.44
C SER A 284 15.98 -2.61 -1.54
N ARG A 285 16.05 -3.42 -0.48
CA ARG A 285 14.95 -3.55 0.51
C ARG A 285 14.58 -2.17 1.07
N TYR A 286 13.31 -1.81 0.95
CA TYR A 286 12.73 -0.69 1.67
C TYR A 286 12.37 -1.10 3.09
N GLU A 287 12.74 -0.27 4.05
CA GLU A 287 12.40 -0.42 5.47
C GLU A 287 12.08 0.93 6.08
N ALA A 288 10.97 1.03 6.81
CA ALA A 288 10.60 2.22 7.57
C ALA A 288 9.96 1.84 8.90
N VAL A 289 10.29 2.59 9.96
CA VAL A 289 9.66 2.43 11.28
C VAL A 289 8.53 3.44 11.43
N ILE A 290 7.34 2.93 11.71
CA ILE A 290 6.14 3.74 11.93
C ILE A 290 5.73 3.60 13.39
N ASP A 291 5.38 4.71 14.02
CA ASP A 291 4.98 4.76 15.42
C ASP A 291 3.62 5.45 15.56
N PHE A 292 2.57 4.65 15.78
CA PHE A 292 1.23 5.16 16.13
C PHE A 292 1.03 5.32 17.65
N GLY A 293 2.03 4.97 18.46
CA GLY A 293 2.01 5.11 19.91
C GLY A 293 2.37 6.52 20.38
N VAL A 294 3.19 7.24 19.62
CA VAL A 294 3.47 8.66 19.85
C VAL A 294 2.29 9.47 19.35
N SER A 295 1.69 10.28 20.23
CA SER A 295 0.62 11.20 19.85
C SER A 295 1.16 12.29 18.93
N THR A 296 1.20 12.00 17.64
CA THR A 296 1.34 12.98 16.56
C THR A 296 0.00 13.23 15.86
N TYR A 297 -1.07 12.55 16.29
CA TYR A 297 -2.39 12.56 15.68
C TYR A 297 -3.49 13.06 16.65
N ASP A 298 -3.14 13.84 17.67
CA ASP A 298 -4.10 14.56 18.53
C ASP A 298 -4.79 15.69 17.74
N VAL A 299 -5.58 15.30 16.76
CA VAL A 299 -6.70 16.07 16.25
C VAL A 299 -7.86 15.06 16.25
N PHE A 300 -9.00 15.43 16.82
CA PHE A 300 -10.23 14.63 16.97
C PHE A 300 -10.32 13.72 18.22
N LYS A 301 -10.56 14.38 19.36
CA LYS A 301 -11.64 13.96 20.27
C LYS A 301 -12.96 14.53 19.77
#